data_AF-A0A848TUE4-F1
#
_entry.id   AF-A0A848TUE4-F1
#
_cell.length_a   1.000
_cell.length_b   1.000
_cell.length_c   1.000
_cell.angle_alpha   90.00
_cell.angle_beta   90.00
_cell.angle_gamma   90.00
#
_symmetry.space_group_name_H-M   'P 1'
#
loop_
_entity.id
_entity.type
_entity.pdbx_description
1 polymer ?
#
loop_
_entity_poly.entity_id
_entity_poly.type
_entity_poly.pdbx_seq_one_letter_code
_entity_poly.pdbx_strand_id
1 'polypeptide(L)'
;MEYTAEDFLKTKTRKQLVKLAQEKNIDVEKVVKNLKYEIELSKLQSELVNLQQWITNNNLRVAVLFEGRDAAGKGGCIKRFIEHLNPRSSRVVALSKPTDNEKGQWYFRR
;
A
#
# COMPACT_ATOMS: atom_id res chain seq x y z
N MET A 1 20.97 -4.84 11.26
CA MET A 1 21.43 -3.65 12.02
C MET A 1 20.20 -3.02 12.62
N GLU A 2 19.95 -3.32 13.89
CA GLU A 2 18.79 -2.79 14.62
C GLU A 2 19.24 -1.72 15.61
N TYR A 3 18.43 -0.68 15.71
CA TYR A 3 18.49 0.20 16.87
C TYR A 3 18.02 -0.59 18.08
N THR A 4 18.74 -0.48 19.19
CA THR A 4 18.25 -0.97 20.48
C THR A 4 17.46 0.13 21.17
N ALA A 5 16.57 -0.24 22.09
CA ALA A 5 15.84 0.75 22.89
C ALA A 5 16.80 1.71 23.64
N GLU A 6 17.98 1.21 24.04
CA GLU A 6 19.02 1.99 24.71
C GLU A 6 19.61 3.10 23.84
N ASP A 7 19.70 2.88 22.53
CA ASP A 7 20.21 3.87 21.58
C ASP A 7 19.33 5.13 21.55
N PHE A 8 18.01 4.95 21.66
CA PHE A 8 17.05 6.05 21.71
C PHE A 8 17.00 6.72 23.08
N LEU A 9 17.23 5.97 24.17
CA LEU A 9 17.29 6.54 25.53
C LEU A 9 18.53 7.43 25.73
N LYS A 10 19.64 7.14 25.05
CA LYS A 10 20.88 7.92 25.12
C LYS A 10 20.88 9.17 24.24
N THR A 11 20.03 9.22 23.22
CA THR A 11 19.96 10.34 22.28
C THR A 11 18.84 11.31 22.67
N LYS A 12 19.21 12.53 23.10
CA LYS A 12 18.25 13.56 23.55
C LYS A 12 17.96 14.63 22.50
N THR A 13 18.76 14.69 21.44
CA THR A 13 18.65 15.73 20.41
C THR A 13 18.67 15.13 19.00
N ARG A 14 18.03 15.81 18.04
CA ARG A 14 18.04 15.42 16.63
C ARG A 14 19.46 15.25 16.08
N LYS A 15 20.39 16.12 16.49
CA LYS A 15 21.82 16.03 16.09
C LYS A 15 22.47 14.73 16.56
N GLN A 16 22.21 14.32 17.80
CA GLN A 16 22.74 13.05 18.35
C GLN A 16 22.13 11.84 17.64
N LEU A 17 20.84 11.88 17.31
CA LEU A 17 20.19 10.79 16.58
C LEU A 17 20.75 10.63 15.16
N VAL A 18 20.98 11.74 14.44
CA VAL A 18 21.60 11.71 13.11
C VAL A 18 23.04 11.19 13.19
N LYS A 19 23.80 11.61 14.21
CA LYS A 19 25.16 11.12 14.42
C LYS A 19 25.19 9.61 14.69
N LEU A 20 24.31 9.12 15.56
CA LEU A 20 24.15 7.69 15.82
C LEU A 20 23.76 6.91 14.56
N ALA A 21 22.87 7.47 13.72
CA ALA A 21 22.51 6.87 12.44
C ALA A 21 23.73 6.76 11.51
N GLN A 22 24.58 7.78 11.45
CA GLN A 22 25.83 7.74 10.69
C GLN A 22 26.80 6.69 11.24
N GLU A 23 26.97 6.62 12.57
CA GLU A 23 27.83 5.62 13.23
C GLU A 23 27.38 4.18 12.95
N LYS A 24 26.06 3.96 12.84
CA LYS A 24 25.48 2.66 12.48
C LYS A 24 25.34 2.44 10.97
N ASN A 25 25.92 3.31 10.14
CA ASN A 25 25.87 3.26 8.69
C ASN A 25 24.44 3.19 8.12
N ILE A 26 23.52 3.96 8.71
CA ILE A 26 22.12 4.04 8.33
C ILE A 26 21.92 5.20 7.37
N ASP A 27 21.30 4.89 6.23
CA ASP A 27 20.93 5.87 5.22
C ASP A 27 19.74 6.73 5.71
N VAL A 28 20.08 7.90 6.27
CA VAL A 28 19.11 8.86 6.81
C VAL A 28 18.18 9.38 5.71
N GLU A 29 18.67 9.56 4.49
CA GLU A 29 17.84 10.07 3.38
C GLU A 29 16.76 9.06 3.00
N LYS A 30 17.13 7.78 2.90
CA LYS A 30 16.19 6.68 2.67
C LYS A 30 15.15 6.58 3.78
N VAL A 31 15.55 6.72 5.05
CA VAL A 31 14.62 6.70 6.19
C VAL A 31 13.62 7.85 6.11
N VAL A 32 14.11 9.08 5.85
CA VAL A 32 13.23 10.25 5.70
C VAL A 32 12.27 10.10 4.51
N LYS A 33 12.75 9.54 3.39
CA LYS A 33 11.91 9.26 2.23
C LYS A 33 10.80 8.26 2.56
N ASN A 34 11.14 7.17 3.24
CA ASN A 34 10.15 6.17 3.67
C ASN A 34 9.13 6.78 4.63
N LEU A 35 9.57 7.59 5.60
CA LEU A 35 8.67 8.26 6.53
C LEU A 35 7.68 9.19 5.80
N LYS A 36 8.16 9.96 4.81
CA LYS A 36 7.29 10.81 3.98
C LYS A 36 6.26 9.98 3.21
N TYR A 37 6.71 8.88 2.59
CA TYR A 37 5.84 7.95 1.88
C TYR A 37 4.74 7.38 2.79
N GLU A 38 5.09 6.88 3.97
CA GLU A 38 4.12 6.29 4.91
C GLU A 38 3.10 7.33 5.42
N ILE A 39 3.54 8.57 5.67
CA ILE A 39 2.64 9.66 6.06
C ILE A 39 1.65 9.98 4.94
N GLU A 40 2.11 10.06 3.70
CA GLU A 40 1.26 10.35 2.55
C GLU A 40 0.30 9.18 2.26
N LEU A 41 0.81 7.95 2.31
CA LEU A 41 0.02 6.74 2.16
C LEU A 41 -1.13 6.68 3.16
N SER A 42 -0.85 6.95 4.45
CA SER A 42 -1.87 6.95 5.50
C SER A 42 -2.97 7.99 5.25
N LYS A 43 -2.60 9.19 4.78
CA LYS A 43 -3.57 10.23 4.41
C LYS A 43 -4.46 9.78 3.25
N LEU A 44 -3.86 9.26 2.18
CA LEU A 44 -4.60 8.80 1.00
C LEU A 44 -5.51 7.60 1.32
N GLN A 45 -5.06 6.68 2.17
CA GLN A 45 -5.87 5.55 2.61
C GLN A 45 -7.07 6.01 3.46
N SER A 46 -6.91 7.06 4.27
CA SER A 46 -8.02 7.66 5.00
C SER A 46 -9.07 8.25 4.05
N GLU A 47 -8.63 8.95 3.01
CA GLU A 47 -9.54 9.46 1.97
C GLU A 47 -10.20 8.35 1.15
N LEU A 48 -9.52 7.22 0.91
CA LEU A 48 -10.13 6.05 0.27
C LEU A 48 -11.27 5.46 1.11
N VAL A 49 -11.15 5.46 2.44
CA VAL A 49 -12.22 5.02 3.34
C VAL A 49 -13.42 5.99 3.26
N ASN A 50 -13.16 7.30 3.28
CA ASN A 50 -14.21 8.31 3.10
C ASN A 50 -14.93 8.13 1.75
N LEU A 51 -14.17 7.90 0.68
CA LEU A 51 -14.70 7.63 -0.66
C LEU A 51 -15.54 6.35 -0.70
N GLN A 52 -15.08 5.26 -0.08
CA GLN A 52 -15.83 4.00 0.00
C GLN A 52 -17.19 4.20 0.69
N GLN A 53 -17.20 4.95 1.79
CA GLN A 53 -18.43 5.28 2.52
C GLN A 53 -19.37 6.10 1.63
N TRP A 54 -18.85 7.13 0.95
CA TRP A 54 -19.63 7.95 0.04
C TRP A 54 -20.23 7.14 -1.12
N ILE A 55 -19.45 6.27 -1.76
CA ILE A 55 -19.92 5.38 -2.83
C ILE A 55 -21.09 4.51 -2.34
N THR A 56 -20.95 3.95 -1.13
CA THR A 56 -21.97 3.08 -0.52
C THR A 56 -23.25 3.86 -0.24
N ASN A 57 -23.15 5.05 0.36
CA ASN A 57 -24.29 5.90 0.69
C ASN A 57 -25.06 6.38 -0.55
N ASN A 58 -24.38 6.53 -1.68
CA ASN A 58 -24.99 6.96 -2.95
C ASN A 58 -25.38 5.77 -3.85
N ASN A 59 -25.27 4.53 -3.37
CA ASN A 59 -25.56 3.31 -4.14
C ASN A 59 -24.81 3.25 -5.48
N LEU A 60 -23.55 3.68 -5.48
CA LEU A 60 -22.67 3.69 -6.65
C LEU A 60 -21.79 2.43 -6.69
N ARG A 61 -21.20 2.16 -7.86
CA ARG A 61 -20.29 1.04 -8.08
C ARG A 61 -19.05 1.53 -8.80
N VAL A 62 -17.87 1.11 -8.34
CA VAL A 62 -16.57 1.47 -8.92
C VAL A 62 -15.80 0.21 -9.26
N ALA A 63 -15.20 0.20 -10.46
CA ALA A 63 -14.28 -0.84 -10.90
C ALA A 63 -12.92 -0.18 -11.22
N VAL A 64 -11.84 -0.75 -10.70
CA VAL A 64 -10.46 -0.28 -10.92
C VAL A 64 -9.68 -1.42 -11.58
N LEU A 65 -9.13 -1.16 -12.76
CA LEU A 65 -8.34 -2.12 -13.53
C LEU A 65 -6.85 -1.82 -13.36
N PHE A 66 -6.07 -2.84 -12.98
CA PHE A 66 -4.62 -2.74 -12.81
C PHE A 66 -3.90 -3.52 -13.91
N GLU A 67 -3.37 -2.81 -14.90
CA GLU A 67 -2.58 -3.37 -16.00
C GLU A 67 -1.11 -2.96 -15.96
N GLY A 68 -0.25 -3.72 -16.65
CA GLY A 68 1.18 -3.44 -16.70
C GLY A 68 2.04 -4.69 -16.86
N ARG A 69 3.34 -4.48 -17.10
CA ARG A 69 4.32 -5.55 -17.28
C ARG A 69 4.49 -6.41 -16.02
N ASP A 70 5.04 -7.61 -16.22
CA ASP A 70 5.46 -8.46 -15.12
C ASP A 70 6.47 -7.71 -14.23
N ALA A 71 6.37 -7.93 -12.91
CA ALA A 71 7.15 -7.24 -11.88
C ALA A 71 7.00 -5.70 -11.83
N ALA A 72 6.03 -5.08 -12.52
CA ALA A 72 5.80 -3.62 -12.46
C ALA A 72 5.23 -3.11 -11.12
N GLY A 73 4.97 -3.99 -10.14
CA GLY A 73 4.50 -3.59 -8.81
C GLY A 73 2.98 -3.55 -8.61
N LYS A 74 2.20 -4.10 -9.55
CA LYS A 74 0.71 -4.12 -9.49
C LYS A 74 0.18 -4.70 -8.18
N GLY A 75 0.70 -5.85 -7.75
CA GLY A 75 0.27 -6.51 -6.51
C GLY A 75 0.55 -5.69 -5.25
N GLY A 76 1.69 -4.98 -5.21
CA GLY A 76 2.02 -4.07 -4.12
C GLY A 76 1.08 -2.87 -4.06
N CYS A 77 0.74 -2.30 -5.23
CA CYS A 77 -0.23 -1.22 -5.34
C CYS A 77 -1.62 -1.66 -4.87
N ILE A 78 -2.12 -2.80 -5.35
CA ILE A 78 -3.41 -3.37 -4.91
C ILE A 78 -3.41 -3.58 -3.39
N LYS A 79 -2.33 -4.16 -2.83
CA LYS A 79 -2.21 -4.40 -1.39
C LYS A 79 -2.38 -3.10 -0.59
N ARG A 80 -1.71 -2.01 -1.00
CA ARG A 80 -1.83 -0.70 -0.33
C ARG A 80 -3.19 -0.05 -0.54
N PHE A 81 -3.81 -0.28 -1.69
CA PHE A 81 -5.13 0.26 -1.99
C PHE A 81 -6.23 -0.34 -1.11
N ILE A 82 -6.17 -1.64 -0.84
CA ILE A 82 -7.20 -2.36 -0.06
C ILE A 82 -6.93 -2.42 1.44
N GLU A 83 -5.74 -2.03 1.90
CA GLU A 83 -5.21 -2.31 3.24
C GLU A 83 -6.16 -1.94 4.39
N HIS A 84 -6.87 -0.81 4.24
CA HIS A 84 -7.80 -0.28 5.25
C HIS A 84 -9.26 -0.23 4.78
N LEU A 85 -9.57 -0.78 3.60
CA LEU A 85 -10.93 -0.81 3.08
C LEU A 85 -11.75 -1.93 3.72
N ASN A 86 -13.05 -1.71 3.91
CA ASN A 86 -13.94 -2.75 4.44
C ASN A 86 -14.07 -3.90 3.41
N PRO A 87 -13.65 -5.13 3.74
CA PRO A 87 -13.64 -6.26 2.80
C PRO A 87 -15.04 -6.73 2.40
N ARG A 88 -16.10 -6.31 3.10
CA ARG A 88 -17.48 -6.63 2.73
C ARG A 88 -18.01 -5.79 1.57
N SER A 89 -17.44 -4.60 1.37
CA SER A 89 -17.84 -3.65 0.33
C SER A 89 -16.80 -3.47 -0.78
N SER A 90 -15.68 -4.19 -0.70
CA SER A 90 -14.64 -4.22 -1.75
C SER A 90 -14.22 -5.65 -2.06
N ARG A 91 -13.91 -5.93 -3.33
CA ARG A 91 -13.38 -7.23 -3.77
C ARG A 91 -12.18 -7.06 -4.69
N VAL A 92 -11.19 -7.93 -4.54
CA VAL A 92 -10.08 -8.06 -5.48
C VAL A 92 -10.34 -9.30 -6.33
N VAL A 93 -10.25 -9.13 -7.64
CA VAL A 93 -10.40 -10.23 -8.61
C VAL A 93 -9.06 -10.42 -9.31
N ALA A 94 -8.50 -11.63 -9.20
CA ALA A 94 -7.33 -12.05 -9.95
C ALA A 94 -7.74 -13.17 -10.90
N LEU A 95 -7.95 -12.84 -12.18
CA LEU A 95 -8.36 -13.81 -13.19
C LEU A 95 -7.18 -14.73 -13.54
N SER A 96 -7.40 -16.04 -13.43
CA SER A 96 -6.46 -17.06 -13.87
C SER A 96 -6.65 -17.42 -15.36
N LYS A 97 -5.84 -18.36 -15.84
CA LYS A 97 -6.02 -18.94 -17.16
C LYS A 97 -7.46 -19.49 -17.30
N PRO A 98 -8.16 -19.21 -18.41
CA PRO A 98 -9.54 -19.65 -18.55
C PRO A 98 -9.67 -21.17 -18.50
N THR A 99 -10.72 -21.64 -17.82
CA THR A 99 -11.12 -23.05 -17.81
C THR A 99 -11.62 -23.48 -19.20
N ASP A 100 -11.73 -24.80 -19.44
CA ASP A 100 -12.19 -25.29 -20.75
C ASP A 100 -13.63 -24.83 -21.07
N ASN A 101 -14.49 -24.73 -20.05
CA ASN A 101 -15.83 -24.17 -20.21
C ASN A 101 -15.79 -22.66 -20.53
N GLU A 102 -14.91 -21.89 -19.89
CA GLU A 102 -14.77 -20.44 -20.13
C GLU A 102 -14.23 -20.14 -21.53
N LYS A 103 -13.35 -20.99 -22.09
CA LYS A 103 -12.86 -20.83 -23.47
C LYS A 103 -13.96 -20.94 -24.52
N GLY A 104 -14.99 -21.74 -24.26
CA GLY A 104 -16.15 -21.89 -25.14
C GLY A 104 -17.21 -20.80 -24.97
N GLN A 105 -17.05 -19.90 -23.98
CA GLN A 105 -17.97 -18.81 -23.71
C GLN A 105 -17.50 -17.50 -24.35
N TRP A 106 -18.39 -16.51 -24.40
CA TRP A 106 -18.01 -15.16 -24.81
C TRP A 106 -16.98 -14.57 -23.83
N TYR A 107 -15.92 -13.94 -24.36
CA TYR A 107 -14.72 -13.55 -23.61
C TYR A 107 -14.98 -12.70 -22.35
N PHE A 108 -15.93 -11.77 -22.42
CA PHE A 108 -16.28 -10.86 -21.32
C PHE A 108 -17.29 -11.43 -20.32
N ARG A 109 -17.65 -12.72 -20.42
CA ARG A 109 -18.59 -13.36 -19.50
C ARG A 109 -18.00 -13.65 -18.12
N ARG A 110 -16.67 -13.78 -18.02
CA ARG A 110 -15.95 -14.12 -16.79
C ARG A 110 -15.37 -12.89 -16.08
#